data_AF-A0A7J9WSI1-F1
#
_entry.id   AF-A0A7J9WSI1-F1
#
_cell.length_a   1.000
_cell.length_b   1.000
_cell.length_c   1.000
_cell.angle_alpha   90.00
_cell.angle_beta   90.00
_cell.angle_gamma   90.00
#
_symmetry.space_group_name_H-M   'P 1'
#
loop_
_entity.id
_entity.type
_entity.pdbx_description
1 polymer ?
#
loop_
_entity_poly.entity_id
_entity_poly.type
_entity_poly.pdbx_seq_one_letter_code
_entity_poly.pdbx_strand_id
1 'polypeptide(L)'
;MPSGGGQVVIQDLTIRFHGGVEATRGVTFRVRPGELVTIIGPSGCGKSTVLNAVASLIPPDQAEVTGSILVGGEDVVPRAGGKTA
;
A
#
# COMPACT_ATOMS: atom_id res chain seq x y z
N MET A 1 25.47 -0.59 12.05
CA MET A 1 24.75 -0.75 10.76
C MET A 1 23.38 -1.31 11.11
N PRO A 2 22.25 -0.64 10.80
CA PRO A 2 20.94 -1.22 11.10
C PRO A 2 20.75 -2.47 10.26
N SER A 3 20.75 -3.62 10.93
CA SER A 3 20.56 -4.95 10.36
C SER A 3 19.07 -5.15 10.06
N GLY A 4 18.63 -4.73 8.87
CA GLY A 4 17.25 -4.93 8.44
C GLY A 4 16.84 -3.90 7.42
N GLY A 5 17.24 -4.09 6.15
CA GLY A 5 16.63 -3.30 5.08
C GLY A 5 15.11 -3.51 5.13
N GLY A 6 14.35 -2.43 5.17
CA GLY A 6 12.90 -2.51 5.30
C GLY A 6 12.29 -3.20 4.08
N GLN A 7 11.77 -4.41 4.27
CA GLN A 7 10.96 -5.09 3.28
C GLN A 7 9.62 -4.36 3.13
N VAL A 8 9.10 -4.27 1.90
CA VAL A 8 7.73 -3.82 1.64
C VAL A 8 6.88 -5.03 1.27
N VAL A 9 5.73 -5.19 1.89
CA VAL A 9 4.74 -6.22 1.55
C VAL A 9 3.39 -5.57 1.36
N ILE A 10 2.74 -5.83 0.23
CA ILE A 10 1.37 -5.43 -0.03
C ILE A 10 0.54 -6.70 -0.21
N GLN A 11 -0.59 -6.80 0.50
CA GLN A 11 -1.53 -7.91 0.38
C GLN A 11 -2.95 -7.40 0.16
N ASP A 12 -3.55 -7.86 -0.94
CA ASP A 12 -4.93 -7.62 -1.35
C ASP A 12 -5.35 -6.14 -1.29
N LEU A 13 -4.42 -5.24 -1.60
CA LEU A 13 -4.61 -3.80 -1.46
C LEU A 13 -5.64 -3.28 -2.45
N THR A 14 -6.74 -2.78 -1.90
CA THR A 14 -7.81 -2.11 -2.65
C THR A 14 -8.03 -0.73 -2.05
N ILE A 15 -7.92 0.29 -2.90
CA ILE A 15 -8.07 1.70 -2.52
C ILE A 15 -9.22 2.29 -3.32
N ARG A 16 -10.22 2.81 -2.62
CA ARG A 16 -11.39 3.46 -3.22
C ARG A 16 -11.55 4.87 -2.64
N PHE A 17 -11.42 5.88 -3.49
CA PHE A 17 -11.65 7.26 -3.11
C PHE A 17 -13.15 7.53 -2.96
N HIS A 18 -13.54 8.38 -2.01
CA HIS A 18 -14.94 8.74 -1.77
C HIS A 18 -15.65 9.37 -2.98
N GLY A 19 -14.89 9.84 -3.97
CA GLY A 19 -15.40 10.28 -5.28
C GLY A 19 -15.82 9.15 -6.23
N GLY A 20 -15.89 7.90 -5.78
CA GLY A 20 -16.32 6.74 -6.57
C GLY A 20 -15.23 6.11 -7.44
N VAL A 21 -13.99 6.59 -7.34
CA VAL A 21 -12.85 6.07 -8.10
C VAL A 21 -12.18 4.95 -7.32
N GLU A 22 -12.23 3.73 -7.86
CA GLU A 22 -11.44 2.60 -7.39
C GLU A 22 -10.08 2.61 -8.07
N ALA A 23 -9.04 2.99 -7.31
CA ALA A 23 -7.70 3.17 -7.85
C ALA A 23 -6.92 1.85 -7.96
N THR A 24 -7.17 0.90 -7.06
CA THR A 24 -6.53 -0.42 -7.07
C THR A 24 -7.53 -1.50 -6.70
N ARG A 25 -7.33 -2.73 -7.19
CA ARG A 25 -8.16 -3.90 -6.89
C ARG A 25 -7.28 -5.11 -6.60
N GLY A 26 -7.18 -5.49 -5.32
CA GLY A 26 -6.49 -6.71 -4.89
C GLY A 26 -5.01 -6.76 -5.27
N VAL A 27 -4.27 -5.66 -5.11
CA VAL A 27 -2.84 -5.61 -5.46
C VAL A 27 -2.04 -6.37 -4.40
N THR A 28 -1.25 -7.35 -4.84
CA THR A 28 -0.38 -8.15 -3.96
C THR A 28 1.03 -8.26 -4.55
N PHE A 29 2.04 -7.78 -3.82
CA PHE A 29 3.46 -7.98 -4.16
C PHE A 29 4.38 -7.75 -2.95
N ARG A 30 5.65 -8.14 -3.07
CA ARG A 30 6.68 -7.95 -2.07
C ARG A 30 7.93 -7.36 -2.70
N VAL A 31 8.58 -6.44 -2.00
CA VAL A 31 9.90 -5.89 -2.33
C VAL A 31 10.86 -6.29 -1.22
N ARG A 32 11.88 -7.06 -1.58
CA ARG A 32 12.92 -7.53 -0.65
C ARG A 32 13.99 -6.45 -0.43
N PRO A 33 14.76 -6.54 0.67
CA PRO A 33 15.89 -5.65 0.88
C PRO A 33 16.88 -5.74 -0.29
N GLY A 34 17.25 -4.59 -0.87
CA GLY A 34 18.14 -4.52 -2.02
C GLY A 34 17.48 -4.80 -3.38
N GLU A 35 16.17 -5.02 -3.41
CA GLU A 35 15.42 -5.23 -4.66
C GLU A 35 14.94 -3.90 -5.23
N LEU A 36 15.13 -3.72 -6.54
CA LEU A 36 14.58 -2.59 -7.30
C LEU A 36 13.34 -3.06 -8.06
N VAL A 37 12.19 -2.48 -7.74
CA VAL A 37 10.91 -2.78 -8.39
C VAL A 37 10.36 -1.52 -9.06
N THR A 38 9.79 -1.67 -10.25
CA THR A 38 9.11 -0.59 -10.98
C THR A 38 7.65 -0.96 -11.21
N ILE A 39 6.74 -0.01 -10.97
CA ILE A 39 5.32 -0.15 -11.27
C ILE A 39 5.04 0.58 -12.60
N ILE A 40 4.59 -0.15 -13.61
CA ILE A 40 4.28 0.38 -14.95
C ILE A 40 2.80 0.22 -15.27
N GLY A 41 2.29 1.08 -16.16
CA GLY A 41 0.89 1.02 -16.62
C GLY A 41 0.34 2.39 -17.08
N PRO A 42 -0.83 2.42 -17.73
CA PRO A 42 -1.45 3.64 -18.25
C PRO A 42 -1.69 4.73 -17.20
N SER A 43 -1.83 5.99 -17.62
CA SER A 43 -2.24 7.06 -16.70
C SER A 43 -3.58 6.71 -16.04
N GLY A 44 -3.72 6.95 -14.74
CA GLY A 44 -4.94 6.64 -13.98
C GLY A 44 -5.08 5.21 -13.46
N CYS A 45 -4.17 4.28 -13.77
CA CYS A 45 -4.28 2.88 -13.29
C CYS A 45 -3.88 2.66 -11.82
N GLY A 46 -3.73 3.72 -11.02
CA GLY A 46 -3.46 3.60 -9.57
C GLY A 46 -2.00 3.51 -9.13
N LYS A 47 -1.00 3.67 -10.02
CA LYS A 47 0.43 3.56 -9.66
C LYS A 47 0.85 4.53 -8.55
N SER A 48 0.59 5.82 -8.74
CA SER A 48 0.90 6.85 -7.73
C SER A 48 0.10 6.63 -6.46
N THR A 49 -1.13 6.10 -6.57
CA THR A 49 -1.95 5.74 -5.42
C THR A 49 -1.32 4.61 -4.60
N VAL A 50 -0.82 3.55 -5.22
CA VAL A 50 -0.07 2.48 -4.53
C VAL A 50 1.17 3.06 -3.82
N LEU A 51 1.96 3.88 -4.52
CA LEU A 51 3.16 4.48 -3.93
C LEU A 51 2.82 5.42 -2.76
N ASN A 52 1.76 6.21 -2.88
CA ASN A 52 1.27 7.07 -1.80
C ASN A 52 0.78 6.24 -0.61
N ALA A 53 0.11 5.11 -0.85
CA ALA A 53 -0.33 4.22 0.22
C ALA A 53 0.84 3.62 0.99
N VAL A 54 1.89 3.18 0.28
CA VAL A 54 3.14 2.69 0.91
C VAL A 54 3.83 3.76 1.75
N ALA A 55 3.74 5.02 1.33
CA ALA A 55 4.30 6.16 2.06
C ALA A 55 3.35 6.73 3.15
N SER A 56 2.20 6.10 3.41
CA SER A 56 1.15 6.61 4.32
C SER A 56 0.67 8.02 3.99
N LEU A 57 0.59 8.36 2.70
CA LEU A 57 0.18 9.68 2.20
C LEU A 57 -1.28 9.74 1.75
N ILE A 58 -2.09 8.72 2.02
CA ILE A 58 -3.52 8.73 1.73
C ILE A 58 -4.30 9.04 3.01
N PRO A 59 -4.95 10.22 3.09
CA PRO A 59 -5.76 10.57 4.25
C PRO A 59 -6.96 9.61 4.39
N PRO A 60 -7.25 9.08 5.62
CA PRO A 60 -8.35 8.15 5.84
C PRO A 60 -9.74 8.70 5.52
N ASP A 61 -9.89 10.04 5.54
CA ASP A 61 -11.12 10.74 5.19
C ASP A 61 -11.33 10.88 3.67
N GLN A 62 -10.30 10.61 2.86
CA GLN A 62 -10.35 10.74 1.40
C GLN A 62 -10.55 9.42 0.67
N ALA A 63 -10.17 8.31 1.27
CA ALA A 63 -10.31 6.99 0.67
C ALA A 63 -10.52 5.88 1.70
N GLU A 64 -11.30 4.88 1.30
CA GLU A 64 -11.35 3.59 1.94
C GLU A 64 -10.17 2.74 1.45
N VAL A 65 -9.39 2.20 2.39
CA VAL A 65 -8.27 1.29 2.11
C VAL A 65 -8.56 -0.05 2.77
N THR A 66 -8.47 -1.13 2.00
CA THR A 66 -8.57 -2.51 2.49
C THR A 66 -7.34 -3.31 2.06
N GLY A 67 -7.05 -4.39 2.79
CA GLY A 67 -5.80 -5.15 2.67
C GLY A 67 -4.77 -4.71 3.72
N SER A 68 -3.49 -4.99 3.48
CA SER A 68 -2.39 -4.60 4.37
C SER A 68 -1.17 -4.12 3.59
N ILE A 69 -0.44 -3.18 4.19
CA ILE A 69 0.87 -2.74 3.70
C ILE A 69 1.85 -2.79 4.86
N LEU A 70 2.84 -3.67 4.79
CA LEU A 70 3.90 -3.78 5.77
C LEU A 70 5.16 -3.10 5.23
N VAL A 71 5.71 -2.14 5.97
CA VAL A 71 7.00 -1.50 5.68
C VAL A 71 7.93 -1.76 6.85
N GLY A 72 9.02 -2.48 6.63
CA GLY A 72 9.94 -2.86 7.71
C GLY A 72 9.31 -3.75 8.79
N GLY A 73 8.14 -4.35 8.50
CA GLY A 73 7.38 -5.16 9.46
C GLY A 73 6.24 -4.41 10.16
N GLU A 74 6.11 -3.11 9.96
CA GLU A 74 5.02 -2.30 10.54
C GLU A 74 3.89 -2.11 9.53
N ASP A 75 2.64 -2.29 9.97
CA ASP A 75 1.46 -2.00 9.14
C ASP A 75 1.24 -0.50 9.06
N VAL A 76 1.29 0.03 7.84
CA VAL A 76 1.26 1.49 7.59
C VAL A 76 -0.12 1.97 7.14
N VAL A 77 -1.09 1.06 7.03
CA VAL A 77 -2.48 1.39 6.72
C VAL A 77 -3.30 1.46 8.01
N PRO A 78 -3.97 2.60 8.30
CA PRO A 78 -4.88 2.68 9.42
C PRO A 78 -6.09 1.76 9.18
N ARG A 79 -6.20 0.69 9.97
CA ARG A 79 -7.33 -0.24 9.91
C ARG A 79 -8.58 0.36 10.53
N ALA A 80 -9.66 0.44 9.77
CA ALA A 80 -11.01 0.55 10.34
C ALA A 80 -11.41 -0.82 10.93
N GLY A 81 -10.93 -1.14 12.14
CA GLY A 81 -11.32 -2.32 12.92
C GLY A 81 -10.69 -3.63 12.46
N GLY A 82 -9.62 -4.08 13.13
CA GLY A 82 -9.06 -5.40 12.89
C GLY A 82 -7.76 -5.66 13.65
N LYS A 83 -7.91 -6.17 14.88
CA LYS A 83 -6.89 -6.59 15.83
C LYS A 83 -5.76 -7.40 15.17
N THR A 84 -4.52 -6.97 15.40
CA THR A 84 -3.30 -7.75 15.15
C THR A 84 -3.34 -9.03 15.98
N ALA A 85 -3.20 -10.18 15.32
CA ALA A 85 -2.82 -11.44 15.93
C ALA A 85 -1.46 -11.83 15.35
#